data_AF-A0A7W8CHN4-F1
#
_entry.id   AF-A0A7W8CHN4-F1
#
_cell.length_a   1.000
_cell.length_b   1.000
_cell.length_c   1.000
_cell.angle_alpha   90.00
_cell.angle_beta   90.00
_cell.angle_gamma   90.00
#
_symmetry.space_group_name_H-M   'P 1'
#
loop_
_entity.id
_entity.type
_entity.pdbx_description
1 polymer ?
#
loop_
_entity_poly.entity_id
_entity_poly.type
_entity_poly.pdbx_seq_one_letter_code
_entity_poly.pdbx_strand_id
1 'polypeptide(L)' 'MIDEAAHVGMPLHHFIVEDPHCRSLYQNRLVLVRPDLHIAWSGNTVSDAEAIIGRVRGVSAR' A
#
# COMPACT_ATOMS: atom_id res chain seq x y z
N MET A 1 -6.52 2.51 -4.62
CA MET A 1 -5.91 2.22 -3.29
C MET A 1 -6.60 2.99 -2.18
N ILE A 2 -6.63 4.33 -2.25
CA ILE A 2 -7.27 5.17 -1.22
C ILE A 2 -8.78 4.89 -1.20
N ASP A 3 -9.42 4.89 -2.37
CA ASP A 3 -10.86 4.66 -2.49
C ASP A 3 -11.26 3.25 -2.02
N GLU A 4 -10.52 2.22 -2.42
CA GLU A 4 -10.78 0.84 -1.97
C GLU A 4 -10.54 0.66 -0.47
N ALA A 5 -9.52 1.31 0.09
CA ALA A 5 -9.30 1.31 1.55
C ALA A 5 -10.48 1.95 2.29
N ALA A 6 -10.97 3.10 1.80
CA ALA A 6 -12.13 3.78 2.35
C ALA A 6 -13.40 2.92 2.23
N HIS A 7 -13.60 2.25 1.09
CA HIS A 7 -14.76 1.39 0.84
C HIS A 7 -14.87 0.26 1.87
N VAL A 8 -13.74 -0.35 2.26
CA VAL A 8 -13.70 -1.45 3.24
C VAL A 8 -13.51 -0.97 4.69
N GLY A 9 -13.62 0.34 4.95
CA GLY A 9 -13.44 0.95 6.26
C GLY A 9 -12.03 0.78 6.84
N MET A 10 -11.01 0.61 6.01
CA MET A 10 -9.62 0.49 6.44
C MET A 10 -8.99 1.89 6.57
N PRO A 11 -8.52 2.30 7.75
CA PRO A 11 -7.77 3.54 7.91
C PRO A 11 -6.51 3.52 7.04
N LEU A 12 -6.36 4.52 6.19
CA LEU A 12 -5.20 4.68 5.33
C LEU A 12 -4.81 6.16 5.26
N HIS A 13 -3.52 6.44 5.46
CA HIS A 13 -2.95 7.77 5.28
C HIS A 13 -2.06 7.76 4.05
N HIS A 14 -2.31 8.69 3.12
CA HIS A 14 -1.46 8.90 1.97
C HIS A 14 -0.50 10.05 2.25
N PHE A 15 0.80 9.80 2.09
CA PHE A 15 1.83 10.80 2.18
C PHE A 15 2.81 10.64 1.02
N ILE A 16 3.28 11.77 0.50
CA ILE A 16 4.31 11.81 -0.53
C ILE A 16 5.64 11.98 0.19
N VAL A 17 6.60 11.11 -0.12
CA VAL A 17 7.96 11.21 0.40
C VAL A 17 8.81 11.90 -0.66
N GLU A 18 9.30 13.10 -0.34
CA GLU A 18 10.09 13.93 -1.26
C GLU A 18 11.59 13.63 -1.20
N ASP A 19 12.05 12.85 -0.21
CA ASP A 19 13.44 12.46 -0.09
C ASP A 19 13.88 11.55 -1.26
N PRO A 20 14.81 11.98 -2.12
CA PRO A 20 15.30 11.18 -3.24
C PRO A 20 15.94 9.86 -2.81
N HIS A 21 16.50 9.79 -1.61
CA HIS A 21 17.11 8.57 -1.07
C HIS A 21 16.07 7.47 -0.86
N CYS A 22 14.83 7.82 -0.50
CA CYS A 22 13.76 6.85 -0.30
C CYS A 22 13.47 6.02 -1.54
N ARG A 23 13.63 6.59 -2.75
CA ARG A 23 13.45 5.83 -3.99
C ARG A 23 14.52 4.74 -4.15
N SER A 24 15.75 5.03 -3.73
CA SER A 24 16.84 4.03 -3.70
C SER A 24 16.67 3.02 -2.57
N LEU A 25 15.99 3.36 -1.47
CA LEU A 25 15.77 2.40 -0.38
C LEU A 25 14.61 1.46 -0.70
N TYR A 26 13.46 2.01 -1.09
CA TYR A 26 12.24 1.23 -1.29
C TYR A 26 12.12 0.58 -2.66
N GLN A 27 12.94 1.00 -3.63
CA GLN A 27 13.04 0.49 -5.01
C GLN A 27 11.78 0.72 -5.87
N ASN A 28 10.60 0.70 -5.27
CA ASN A 28 9.29 0.90 -5.88
C ASN A 28 8.75 2.30 -5.57
N ARG A 29 7.92 2.83 -6.49
CA ARG A 29 7.30 4.16 -6.34
C ARG A 29 6.21 4.22 -5.28
N LEU A 30 5.55 3.10 -5.01
CA LEU A 30 4.45 2.98 -4.06
C LEU A 30 4.79 1.91 -3.03
N VAL A 31 4.59 2.24 -1.76
CA VAL A 31 4.82 1.35 -0.64
C VAL A 31 3.63 1.46 0.29
N LEU A 32 3.05 0.32 0.66
CA LEU A 32 2.00 0.24 1.66
C LEU A 32 2.60 -0.33 2.94
N VAL A 33 2.58 0.49 3.99
CA VAL A 33 3.19 0.19 5.28
C VAL A 33 2.08 -0.05 6.30
N ARG A 34 2.21 -1.10 7.10
CA ARG A 34 1.31 -1.43 8.21
C ARG A 34 1.61 -0.60 9.46
N PRO A 35 0.69 -0.53 10.42
CA PRO A 35 0.93 0.15 11.70
C PRO A 35 2.12 -0.41 12.50
N ASP A 36 2.50 -1.67 12.28
CA ASP A 36 3.68 -2.34 12.86
C ASP A 36 4.98 -2.09 12.06
N LEU A 37 4.96 -1.10 11.16
CA LEU A 37 6.07 -0.67 10.30
C LEU A 37 6.52 -1.70 9.25
N HIS A 38 5.80 -2.81 9.08
CA HIS A 38 6.11 -3.75 8.01
C HIS A 38 5.55 -3.29 6.67
N ILE A 39 6.33 -3.49 5.61
CA ILE A 39 5.85 -3.31 4.23
C ILE A 39 4.91 -4.47 3.91
N ALA A 40 3.62 -4.18 3.73
CA ALA A 40 2.63 -5.18 3.36
C ALA A 40 2.54 -5.39 1.84
N TRP A 41 2.87 -4.35 1.07
CA TRP A 41 2.92 -4.40 -0.39
C TRP A 41 3.81 -3.28 -0.94
N SER A 42 4.44 -3.48 -2.09
CA SER A 42 5.08 -2.40 -2.86
C SER A 42 4.99 -2.65 -4.36
N GLY A 43 5.01 -1.58 -5.14
CA GLY A 43 4.95 -1.66 -6.60
C GLY A 43 5.12 -0.30 -7.27
N ASN A 44 5.29 -0.31 -8.59
CA ASN A 44 5.43 0.93 -9.37
C ASN A 44 4.09 1.48 -9.88
N THR A 45 3.09 0.60 -10.00
CA THR A 45 1.72 0.89 -10.44
C THR A 45 0.74 0.04 -9.63
N VAL A 46 -0.52 0.45 -9.63
CA VAL A 46 -1.62 -0.29 -9.01
C VAL A 46 -2.50 -0.82 -10.13
N SER A 47 -2.46 -2.12 -10.37
CA SER A 47 -3.28 -2.78 -11.41
C SER A 47 -4.63 -3.24 -10.88
N ASP A 48 -4.69 -3.65 -9.62
CA ASP A 48 -5.89 -4.17 -8.96
C ASP A 48 -5.86 -3.77 -7.48
N ALA A 49 -6.49 -2.64 -7.17
CA ALA A 49 -6.49 -2.10 -5.82
C ALA A 49 -7.30 -2.97 -4.85
N GLU A 50 -8.38 -3.58 -5.32
CA GLU A 50 -9.25 -4.44 -4.51
C GLU A 50 -8.47 -5.67 -4.02
N ALA A 51 -7.80 -6.37 -4.93
CA ALA A 51 -7.01 -7.55 -4.58
C ALA A 51 -5.83 -7.20 -3.66
N ILE A 52 -5.15 -6.07 -3.89
CA ILE A 52 -4.04 -5.63 -3.03
C ILE A 52 -4.56 -5.31 -1.63
N ILE A 53 -5.63 -4.51 -1.51
CA ILE A 53 -6.21 -4.14 -0.21
C ILE A 53 -6.70 -5.39 0.51
N GLY A 54 -7.43 -6.28 -0.18
CA GLY A 54 -7.89 -7.56 0.36
C GLY A 54 -6.76 -8.40 0.95
N ARG A 55 -5.67 -8.59 0.19
CA ARG A 55 -4.49 -9.34 0.65
C ARG A 55 -3.84 -8.70 1.88
N VAL A 56 -3.67 -7.38 1.89
CA VAL A 56 -2.99 -6.65 2.97
C VAL A 56 -3.75 -6.75 4.30
N ARG A 57 -5.08 -6.77 4.25
CA ARG A 57 -5.95 -6.97 5.44
C ARG A 57 -6.21 -8.45 5.77
N GLY A 58 -5.59 -9.39 5.05
CA GLY A 58 -5.72 -10.83 5.30
C GLY A 58 -6.99 -11.49 4.73
N VAL A 59 -7.72 -10.80 3.83
CA VAL A 59 -8.85 -11.37 3.10
C VAL A 59 -8.30 -11.96 1.80
N SER A 60 -8.10 -13.27 1.77
CA SER A 60 -7.71 -13.97 0.55
C SER A 60 -8.97 -14.46 -0.18
N ALA A 61 -9.03 -14.28 -1.50
CA ALA A 61 -9.94 -15.09 -2.31
C ALA A 61 -9.55 -16.57 -2.09
N ARG A 62 -10.55 -17.39 -1.74
CA ARG A 62 -10.37 -18.81 -1.48
C ARG A 62 -10.12 -19.57 -2.78
#